data_AF-A0AAD3DU35-F1
#
_entry.id   AF-A0AAD3DU35-F1
#
_cell.length_a   1.000
_cell.length_b   1.000
_cell.length_c   1.000
_cell.angle_alpha   90.00
_cell.angle_beta   90.00
_cell.angle_gamma   90.00
#
_symmetry.space_group_name_H-M   'P 1'
#
loop_
_entity.id
_entity.type
_entity.pdbx_description
1 polymer ?
#
loop_
_entity_poly.entity_id
_entity_poly.type
_entity_poly.pdbx_seq_one_letter_code
_entity_poly.pdbx_strand_id
1 'polypeptide(L)'
;QTFHLPTNYRSLPPIVKAADAVICAGGQPALYQPAIPARSDPRVGDATIQIDSYDDSDEEAEALAMQIKNWMREDKARGGEQPKLRLSQIAVLYRTRDMSRPVEEALTRAKVPFRVIGGMPFWEYKEIRDVVAYLHVLLDPTRSDVFLERIINEPKRSIGGKLLDSLRSAARAAGTTLGALLLGD
;
A
#
# COMPACT_ATOMS: atom_id res chain seq x y z
N GLN A 1 -11.79 -32.11 9.92
CA GLN A 1 -11.36 -32.65 8.61
C GLN A 1 -10.55 -31.58 7.90
N THR A 2 -9.44 -31.95 7.29
CA THR A 2 -8.63 -31.04 6.46
C THR A 2 -9.07 -31.20 5.01
N PHE A 3 -9.40 -30.09 4.35
CA PHE A 3 -9.79 -30.08 2.93
C PHE A 3 -8.70 -29.40 2.11
N HIS A 4 -8.24 -30.07 1.06
CA HIS A 4 -7.25 -29.55 0.13
C HIS A 4 -7.92 -29.05 -1.15
N LEU A 5 -7.52 -27.87 -1.64
CA LEU A 5 -8.04 -27.26 -2.85
C LEU A 5 -6.92 -27.19 -3.91
N PRO A 6 -6.74 -28.23 -4.73
CA PRO A 6 -5.62 -28.29 -5.67
C PRO A 6 -5.82 -27.39 -6.90
N THR A 7 -7.05 -27.01 -7.22
CA THR A 7 -7.37 -26.37 -8.50
C THR A 7 -7.21 -24.85 -8.45
N ASN A 8 -6.41 -24.30 -9.36
CA ASN A 8 -6.25 -22.86 -9.56
C ASN A 8 -7.23 -22.35 -10.63
N TYR A 9 -8.13 -21.47 -10.24
CA TYR A 9 -9.13 -20.86 -11.12
C TYR A 9 -8.79 -19.42 -11.55
N ARG A 10 -7.64 -18.88 -11.11
CA ARG A 10 -7.27 -17.47 -11.33
C ARG A 10 -6.33 -17.30 -12.51
N SER A 11 -5.33 -18.17 -12.61
CA SER A 11 -4.16 -17.97 -13.46
C SER A 11 -4.14 -18.96 -14.62
N LEU A 12 -3.52 -18.56 -15.72
CA LEU A 12 -3.36 -19.42 -16.89
C LEU A 12 -2.31 -20.51 -16.65
N PRO A 13 -2.40 -21.65 -17.37
CA PRO A 13 -1.48 -22.76 -17.17
C PRO A 13 0.02 -22.39 -17.22
N PRO A 14 0.51 -21.51 -18.13
CA PRO A 14 1.91 -21.09 -18.14
C PRO A 14 2.34 -20.38 -16.85
N ILE A 15 1.48 -19.52 -16.30
CA ILE A 15 1.74 -18.76 -15.07
C ILE A 15 1.79 -19.69 -13.86
N VAL A 16 0.84 -20.63 -13.76
CA VAL A 16 0.80 -21.61 -12.67
C VAL A 16 2.07 -22.48 -12.69
N LYS A 17 2.47 -22.96 -13.87
CA LYS A 17 3.68 -23.75 -14.04
C LYS A 17 4.95 -22.98 -13.64
N ALA A 18 5.06 -21.70 -14.01
CA ALA A 18 6.19 -20.86 -13.63
C ALA A 18 6.25 -20.62 -12.12
N ALA A 19 5.10 -20.35 -11.49
CA ALA A 19 5.03 -20.17 -10.04
C ALA A 19 5.45 -21.45 -9.28
N ASP A 20 4.97 -22.62 -9.73
CA ASP A 20 5.31 -23.90 -9.12
C ASP A 20 6.82 -24.19 -9.23
N ALA A 21 7.43 -23.88 -10.39
CA ALA A 21 8.88 -24.05 -10.59
C ALA A 21 9.71 -23.20 -9.61
N VAL A 22 9.31 -21.94 -9.36
CA VAL A 22 9.98 -21.03 -8.41
C VAL A 22 9.85 -21.57 -6.98
N ILE A 23 8.68 -22.05 -6.57
CA ILE A 23 8.46 -22.62 -5.23
C ILE A 23 9.29 -23.88 -5.01
N CYS A 24 9.37 -24.75 -6.03
CA CYS A 24 10.17 -25.96 -5.96
C CYS A 24 11.67 -25.67 -5.82
N ALA A 25 12.17 -24.64 -6.51
CA ALA A 25 13.56 -24.20 -6.39
C ALA A 25 13.85 -23.56 -5.00
N GLY A 26 12.87 -22.91 -4.38
CA GLY A 26 13.00 -22.19 -3.12
C GLY A 26 12.97 -23.04 -1.83
N GLY A 27 13.04 -24.38 -1.94
CA GLY A 27 13.13 -25.26 -0.77
C GLY A 27 11.79 -25.71 -0.17
N GLN A 28 10.76 -25.90 -1.02
CA GLN A 28 9.43 -26.49 -0.75
C GLN A 28 8.96 -26.48 0.72
N PRO A 29 7.94 -25.66 1.07
CA PRO A 29 7.27 -25.76 2.36
C PRO A 29 6.74 -27.19 2.60
N ALA A 30 6.79 -27.67 3.84
CA ALA A 30 6.44 -29.05 4.21
C ALA A 30 5.02 -29.52 3.77
N LEU A 31 4.12 -28.59 3.45
CA LEU A 31 2.74 -28.85 3.04
C LEU A 31 2.44 -28.41 1.60
N TYR A 32 3.48 -28.10 0.81
CA TYR A 32 3.28 -27.65 -0.56
C TYR A 32 2.81 -28.79 -1.47
N GLN A 33 1.74 -28.52 -2.21
CA GLN A 33 1.27 -29.36 -3.30
C GLN A 33 1.13 -28.47 -4.55
N PRO A 34 1.58 -28.94 -5.72
CA PRO A 34 1.52 -28.15 -6.94
C PRO A 34 0.07 -27.87 -7.32
N ALA A 35 -0.18 -26.64 -7.79
CA ALA A 35 -1.52 -26.23 -8.16
C ALA A 35 -1.87 -26.79 -9.54
N ILE A 36 -3.05 -27.38 -9.68
CA ILE A 36 -3.56 -27.87 -10.96
C ILE A 36 -4.27 -26.69 -11.63
N PRO A 37 -3.79 -26.19 -12.78
CA PRO A 37 -4.49 -25.12 -13.49
C PRO A 37 -5.85 -25.63 -13.97
N ALA A 38 -6.90 -24.85 -13.76
CA ALA A 38 -8.18 -25.11 -14.40
C ALA A 38 -8.01 -25.05 -15.93
N ARG A 39 -8.89 -25.77 -16.66
CA ARG A 39 -8.87 -25.79 -18.12
C ARG A 39 -8.93 -24.36 -18.65
N SER A 40 -7.95 -23.96 -19.46
CA SER A 40 -7.91 -22.62 -20.03
C SER A 40 -9.10 -22.39 -20.95
N ASP A 41 -9.68 -21.19 -20.87
CA ASP A 41 -10.70 -20.74 -21.80
C ASP A 41 -10.05 -20.58 -23.20
N PRO A 42 -10.55 -21.23 -24.26
CA PRO A 42 -10.00 -21.12 -25.62
C PRO A 42 -9.97 -19.68 -26.17
N ARG A 43 -10.73 -18.75 -25.56
CA ARG A 43 -10.76 -17.32 -25.92
C ARG A 43 -9.58 -16.55 -25.36
N VAL A 44 -8.90 -17.09 -24.35
CA VAL A 44 -7.70 -16.50 -23.79
C VAL A 44 -6.52 -17.09 -24.56
N GLY A 45 -5.88 -16.24 -25.38
CA GLY A 45 -4.70 -16.63 -26.15
C GLY A 45 -3.57 -17.13 -25.25
N ASP A 46 -2.49 -17.60 -25.88
CA ASP A 46 -1.36 -18.14 -25.13
C ASP A 46 -0.70 -17.05 -24.29
N ALA A 47 -0.53 -17.30 -22.99
CA ALA A 47 0.09 -16.34 -22.09
C ALA A 47 1.60 -16.50 -22.13
N THR A 48 2.28 -15.54 -22.73
CA THR A 48 3.74 -15.46 -22.73
C THR A 48 4.20 -14.68 -21.50
N ILE A 49 5.04 -15.31 -20.69
CA ILE A 49 5.79 -14.62 -19.63
C ILE A 49 7.01 -13.99 -20.30
N GLN A 50 7.12 -12.67 -20.24
CA GLN A 50 8.28 -11.93 -20.72
C GLN A 50 9.18 -11.58 -19.54
N ILE A 51 10.49 -11.70 -19.75
CA ILE A 51 11.50 -11.33 -18.76
C ILE A 51 12.46 -10.40 -19.51
N ASP A 52 12.47 -9.14 -19.08
CA ASP A 52 13.33 -8.11 -19.61
C ASP A 52 14.32 -7.69 -18.51
N SER A 53 15.54 -7.34 -18.90
CA SER A 53 16.57 -6.85 -18.01
C SER A 53 16.99 -5.46 -18.44
N TYR A 54 17.10 -4.55 -17.48
CA TYR A 54 17.50 -3.17 -17.68
C TYR A 54 18.71 -2.85 -16.80
N ASP A 55 19.52 -1.90 -17.24
CA ASP A 55 20.71 -1.48 -16.50
C ASP A 55 20.35 -0.50 -15.37
N ASP A 56 19.29 0.29 -15.54
CA ASP A 56 18.79 1.25 -14.56
C ASP A 56 17.28 1.11 -14.28
N SER A 57 16.89 1.47 -13.07
CA SER A 57 15.52 1.55 -12.59
C SER A 57 14.67 2.57 -13.35
N ASP A 58 15.27 3.67 -13.80
CA ASP A 58 14.57 4.68 -14.60
C ASP A 58 14.23 4.14 -16.00
N GLU A 59 15.15 3.42 -16.63
CA GLU A 59 14.92 2.78 -17.93
C GLU A 59 13.86 1.68 -17.85
N GLU A 60 13.91 0.84 -16.80
CA GLU A 60 12.87 -0.17 -16.52
C GLU A 60 11.49 0.49 -16.39
N ALA A 61 11.40 1.56 -15.60
CA ALA A 61 10.16 2.29 -15.37
C ALA A 61 9.61 2.95 -16.64
N GLU A 62 10.48 3.55 -17.46
CA GLU A 62 10.10 4.14 -18.75
C GLU A 62 9.62 3.09 -19.75
N ALA A 63 10.32 1.96 -19.85
CA ALA A 63 9.93 0.85 -20.71
C ALA A 63 8.56 0.29 -20.31
N LEU A 64 8.34 0.08 -19.01
CA LEU A 64 7.05 -0.34 -18.45
C LEU A 64 5.93 0.66 -18.78
N ALA A 65 6.16 1.96 -18.56
CA ALA A 65 5.16 2.99 -18.84
C ALA A 65 4.84 3.06 -20.35
N MET A 66 5.85 2.88 -21.21
CA MET A 66 5.67 2.84 -22.66
C MET A 66 4.90 1.59 -23.10
N GLN A 67 5.17 0.43 -22.51
CA GLN A 67 4.45 -0.82 -22.79
C GLN A 67 2.96 -0.70 -22.44
N ILE A 68 2.63 -0.18 -21.25
CA ILE A 68 1.23 0.07 -20.85
C ILE A 68 0.55 1.04 -21.84
N LYS A 69 1.25 2.10 -22.24
CA LYS A 69 0.73 3.07 -23.19
C LYS A 69 0.51 2.47 -24.58
N ASN A 70 1.38 1.57 -25.03
CA ASN A 70 1.23 0.85 -26.30
C ASN A 70 0.00 -0.06 -26.25
N TRP A 71 -0.22 -0.81 -25.17
CA TRP A 71 -1.43 -1.60 -24.99
C TRP A 71 -2.70 -0.73 -25.01
N MET A 72 -2.68 0.44 -24.39
CA MET A 72 -3.80 1.39 -24.46
C MET A 72 -4.06 1.91 -25.89
N ARG A 73 -3.01 2.10 -26.68
CA ARG A 73 -3.11 2.58 -28.07
C ARG A 73 -3.66 1.50 -28.99
N GLU A 74 -3.14 0.28 -28.89
CA GLU A 74 -3.62 -0.86 -29.69
C GLU A 74 -5.09 -1.16 -29.43
N ASP A 75 -5.53 -1.05 -28.18
CA ASP A 75 -6.93 -1.29 -27.82
C ASP A 75 -7.87 -0.22 -28.41
N LYS A 76 -7.45 1.06 -28.39
CA LYS A 76 -8.17 2.14 -29.08
C LYS A 76 -8.23 1.96 -30.59
N ALA A 77 -7.15 1.47 -31.21
CA ALA A 77 -7.08 1.26 -32.65
C ALA A 77 -7.98 0.12 -33.15
N ARG A 78 -8.31 -0.85 -32.29
CA ARG A 78 -9.19 -2.00 -32.62
C ARG A 78 -10.68 -1.68 -32.64
N GLY A 79 -11.08 -0.42 -32.42
CA GLY A 79 -12.37 0.13 -32.87
C GLY A 79 -13.63 -0.41 -32.19
N GLY A 80 -13.55 -0.96 -30.98
CA GLY A 80 -14.73 -1.34 -30.19
C GLY A 80 -15.27 -0.18 -29.35
N GLU A 81 -16.58 -0.12 -29.13
CA GLU A 81 -17.26 0.86 -28.26
C GLU A 81 -16.78 0.85 -26.79
N GLN A 82 -16.00 -0.16 -26.38
CA GLN A 82 -15.33 -0.21 -25.07
C GLN A 82 -13.88 -0.66 -25.21
N PRO A 83 -12.94 -0.06 -24.44
CA PRO A 83 -11.59 -0.59 -24.31
C PRO A 83 -11.65 -2.01 -23.72
N LYS A 84 -11.08 -3.01 -24.41
CA LYS A 84 -10.98 -4.37 -23.90
C LYS A 84 -9.97 -4.46 -22.76
N LEU A 85 -8.95 -3.59 -22.75
CA LEU A 85 -7.97 -3.52 -21.67
C LEU A 85 -8.23 -2.29 -20.81
N ARG A 86 -8.75 -2.53 -19.60
CA ARG A 86 -8.93 -1.46 -18.61
C ARG A 86 -7.66 -1.34 -17.79
N LEU A 87 -7.24 -0.10 -17.48
CA LEU A 87 -6.09 0.14 -16.59
C LEU A 87 -6.27 -0.52 -15.21
N SER A 88 -7.51 -0.70 -14.75
CA SER A 88 -7.83 -1.43 -13.52
C SER A 88 -7.50 -2.93 -13.56
N GLN A 89 -7.16 -3.49 -14.74
CA GLN A 89 -6.74 -4.88 -14.91
C GLN A 89 -5.22 -5.02 -14.93
N ILE A 90 -4.48 -3.91 -14.88
CA ILE A 90 -3.01 -3.89 -14.85
C ILE A 90 -2.58 -3.57 -13.42
N ALA A 91 -1.64 -4.35 -12.89
CA ALA A 91 -1.01 -4.09 -11.60
C ALA A 91 0.52 -4.16 -11.76
N VAL A 92 1.22 -3.19 -11.17
CA VAL A 92 2.68 -3.17 -11.06
C VAL A 92 3.04 -3.54 -9.63
N LEU A 93 3.87 -4.57 -9.48
CA LEU A 93 4.30 -5.08 -8.18
C LEU A 93 5.80 -4.86 -8.03
N TYR A 94 6.21 -4.33 -6.88
CA TYR A 94 7.61 -4.06 -6.55
C TYR A 94 7.92 -4.57 -5.14
N ARG A 95 9.21 -4.76 -4.84
CA ARG A 95 9.65 -5.39 -3.59
C ARG A 95 9.68 -4.44 -2.40
N THR A 96 10.17 -3.22 -2.60
CA THR A 96 10.33 -2.19 -1.56
C THR A 96 9.64 -0.90 -1.97
N ARG A 97 9.27 -0.06 -1.00
CA ARG A 97 8.55 1.20 -1.26
C ARG A 97 9.34 2.18 -2.12
N ASP A 98 10.67 2.23 -1.96
CA ASP A 98 11.51 3.18 -2.68
C ASP A 98 11.55 2.92 -4.19
N MET A 99 11.24 1.69 -4.63
CA MET A 99 11.11 1.32 -6.05
C MET A 99 9.84 1.92 -6.70
N SER A 100 8.91 2.50 -5.94
CA SER A 100 7.71 3.10 -6.53
C SER A 100 7.99 4.41 -7.25
N ARG A 101 8.98 5.19 -6.78
CA ARG A 101 9.23 6.56 -7.29
C ARG A 101 9.54 6.60 -8.80
N PRO A 102 10.51 5.82 -9.33
CA PRO A 102 10.79 5.84 -10.77
C PRO A 102 9.55 5.47 -11.61
N VAL A 103 8.79 4.48 -11.15
CA VAL A 103 7.56 4.02 -11.81
C VAL A 103 6.48 5.10 -11.80
N GLU A 104 6.26 5.77 -10.68
CA GLU A 104 5.29 6.86 -10.56
C GLU A 104 5.65 8.06 -11.45
N GLU A 105 6.94 8.42 -11.50
CA GLU A 105 7.43 9.49 -12.36
C GLU A 105 7.29 9.15 -13.85
N ALA A 106 7.66 7.93 -14.24
CA ALA A 106 7.53 7.44 -15.62
C ALA A 106 6.06 7.39 -16.06
N LEU A 107 5.16 6.87 -15.23
CA LEU A 107 3.71 6.84 -15.52
C LEU A 107 3.12 8.26 -15.60
N THR A 108 3.55 9.18 -14.74
CA THR A 108 3.17 10.60 -14.78
C THR A 108 3.63 11.26 -16.08
N ARG A 109 4.90 11.07 -16.45
CA ARG A 109 5.49 11.58 -17.71
C ARG A 109 4.77 11.02 -18.94
N ALA A 110 4.42 9.73 -18.90
CA ALA A 110 3.67 9.04 -19.95
C ALA A 110 2.19 9.45 -20.03
N LYS A 111 1.67 10.20 -19.04
CA LYS A 111 0.27 10.58 -18.84
C LYS A 111 -0.66 9.37 -18.69
N VAL A 112 -0.20 8.34 -17.99
CA VAL A 112 -0.98 7.14 -17.66
C VAL A 112 -1.54 7.31 -16.25
N PRO A 113 -2.87 7.30 -16.04
CA PRO A 113 -3.44 7.42 -14.70
C PRO A 113 -3.18 6.13 -13.91
N PHE A 114 -2.71 6.28 -12.67
CA PHE A 114 -2.37 5.17 -11.78
C PHE A 114 -2.90 5.43 -10.37
N ARG A 115 -2.92 4.38 -9.56
CA ARG A 115 -3.23 4.44 -8.13
C ARG A 115 -2.20 3.65 -7.36
N VAL A 116 -1.52 4.31 -6.42
CA VAL A 116 -0.59 3.65 -5.51
C VAL A 116 -1.38 2.99 -4.37
N ILE A 117 -1.07 1.72 -4.09
CA ILE A 117 -1.66 0.95 -2.99
C ILE A 117 -0.53 0.65 -1.99
N GLY A 118 -0.77 0.89 -0.69
CA GLY A 118 0.26 0.64 0.34
C GLY A 118 1.21 1.81 0.61
N GLY A 119 0.87 3.01 0.15
CA GLY A 119 1.50 4.26 0.58
C GLY A 119 1.27 4.56 2.07
N MET A 120 1.59 5.79 2.51
CA MET A 120 1.28 6.23 3.88
C MET A 120 -0.24 6.12 4.10
N PRO A 121 -0.71 5.31 5.07
CA PRO A 121 -2.13 5.22 5.31
C PRO A 121 -2.68 6.56 5.78
N PHE A 122 -3.95 6.83 5.48
CA PHE A 122 -4.59 8.11 5.76
C PHE A 122 -4.51 8.54 7.25
N TRP A 123 -4.54 7.58 8.18
CA TRP A 123 -4.43 7.85 9.62
C TRP A 123 -3.00 8.11 10.10
N GLU A 124 -1.98 7.98 9.24
CA GLU A 124 -0.60 8.30 9.60
C GLU A 124 -0.22 9.76 9.30
N TYR A 125 -1.00 10.48 8.50
CA TYR A 125 -0.74 11.90 8.28
C TYR A 125 -0.78 12.68 9.59
N LYS A 126 0.19 13.59 9.79
CA LYS A 126 0.33 14.35 11.04
C LYS A 126 -0.95 15.12 11.32
N GLU A 127 -1.49 15.77 10.31
CA GLU A 127 -2.69 16.61 10.35
C GLU A 127 -3.91 15.79 10.80
N ILE A 128 -4.08 14.59 10.24
CA ILE A 128 -5.18 13.70 10.59
C ILE A 128 -5.05 13.22 12.03
N ARG A 129 -3.86 12.80 12.45
CA ARG A 129 -3.61 12.38 13.83
C ARG A 129 -3.81 13.53 14.83
N ASP A 130 -3.41 14.74 14.47
CA ASP A 130 -3.56 15.93 15.32
C ASP A 130 -5.05 16.27 15.48
N VAL A 131 -5.83 16.29 14.39
CA VAL A 131 -7.29 16.51 14.46
C VAL A 131 -8.00 15.44 15.27
N VAL A 132 -7.66 14.16 15.07
CA VAL A 132 -8.23 13.05 15.86
C VAL A 132 -7.89 13.22 17.34
N ALA A 133 -6.66 13.60 17.66
CA ALA A 133 -6.25 13.87 19.03
C ALA A 133 -7.02 15.05 19.66
N TYR A 134 -7.27 16.13 18.91
CA TYR A 134 -8.15 17.23 19.34
C TYR A 134 -9.55 16.73 19.68
N LEU A 135 -10.16 15.91 18.83
CA LEU A 135 -11.50 15.38 19.06
C LEU A 135 -11.54 14.47 20.30
N HIS A 136 -10.52 13.64 20.51
CA HIS A 136 -10.43 12.80 21.70
C HIS A 136 -10.37 13.64 22.98
N VAL A 137 -9.52 14.68 23.00
CA VAL A 137 -9.40 15.59 24.16
C VAL A 137 -10.70 16.38 24.39
N LEU A 138 -11.44 16.74 23.34
CA LEU A 138 -12.73 17.40 23.51
C LEU A 138 -13.81 16.48 24.11
N LEU A 139 -13.77 15.19 23.78
CA LEU A 139 -14.77 14.21 24.24
C LEU A 139 -14.50 13.72 25.67
N ASP A 140 -13.26 13.38 25.97
CA ASP A 140 -12.84 12.98 27.31
C ASP A 140 -11.49 13.65 27.63
N PRO A 141 -11.53 14.89 28.14
CA PRO A 141 -10.32 15.64 28.43
C PRO A 141 -9.49 15.00 29.54
N THR A 142 -10.13 14.28 30.47
CA THR A 142 -9.51 13.77 31.69
C THR A 142 -8.81 12.42 31.49
N ARG A 143 -9.19 11.60 30.51
CA ARG A 143 -8.53 10.31 30.23
C ARG A 143 -7.66 10.28 28.98
N SER A 144 -7.48 11.44 28.32
CA SER A 144 -6.82 11.53 27.01
C SER A 144 -5.41 12.11 27.05
N ASP A 145 -4.60 11.82 28.08
CA ASP A 145 -3.25 12.40 28.26
C ASP A 145 -2.34 12.20 27.04
N VAL A 146 -2.36 11.02 26.42
CA VAL A 146 -1.56 10.71 25.22
C VAL A 146 -1.93 11.62 24.04
N PHE A 147 -3.23 11.90 23.88
CA PHE A 147 -3.73 12.78 22.82
C PHE A 147 -3.46 14.25 23.14
N LEU A 148 -3.61 14.64 24.41
CA LEU A 148 -3.33 15.99 24.89
C LEU A 148 -1.87 16.35 24.69
N GLU A 149 -0.93 15.51 25.11
CA GLU A 149 0.51 15.75 24.95
C GLU A 149 0.93 15.90 23.49
N ARG A 150 0.25 15.20 22.58
CA ARG A 150 0.49 15.33 21.13
C ARG A 150 0.10 16.71 20.62
N ILE A 151 -1.06 17.23 21.03
CA ILE A 151 -1.66 18.45 20.44
C ILE A 151 -1.40 19.72 21.24
N ILE A 152 -0.90 19.61 22.48
CA ILE A 152 -0.78 20.74 23.40
C ILE A 152 0.08 21.88 22.82
N ASN A 153 1.07 21.55 22.00
CA ASN A 153 1.93 22.52 21.30
C ASN A 153 1.74 22.54 19.77
N GLU A 154 0.63 22.03 19.27
CA GLU A 154 0.29 22.00 17.83
C GLU A 154 -1.11 22.60 17.63
N PRO A 155 -1.25 23.88 17.22
CA PRO A 155 -0.22 24.81 16.76
C PRO A 155 0.71 25.28 17.88
N LYS A 156 1.89 25.82 17.51
CA LYS A 156 2.90 26.27 18.48
C LYS A 156 2.31 27.26 19.49
N ARG A 157 2.32 26.85 20.76
CA ARG A 157 1.87 27.64 21.93
C ARG A 157 3.02 27.99 22.89
N SER A 158 4.26 27.84 22.43
CA SER A 158 5.48 28.02 23.25
C SER A 158 5.56 27.08 24.45
N ILE A 159 4.94 25.90 24.35
CA ILE A 159 4.99 24.87 25.39
C ILE A 159 6.18 23.94 25.09
N GLY A 160 7.28 24.14 25.82
CA GLY A 160 8.50 23.35 25.67
C GLY A 160 8.47 22.05 26.47
N GLY A 161 9.38 21.12 26.14
CA GLY A 161 9.47 19.82 26.81
C GLY A 161 9.67 19.91 28.33
N LYS A 162 10.49 20.86 28.81
CA LYS A 162 10.70 21.08 30.25
C LYS A 162 9.42 21.45 31.00
N LEU A 163 8.57 22.28 30.39
CA LEU A 163 7.29 22.66 31.00
C LEU A 163 6.35 21.45 31.06
N LEU A 164 6.32 20.66 29.98
CA LEU A 164 5.50 19.47 29.86
C LEU A 164 5.92 18.38 30.87
N ASP A 165 7.22 18.21 31.10
CA ASP A 165 7.76 17.28 32.10
C ASP A 165 7.45 17.73 33.54
N SER A 166 7.52 19.03 33.83
CA SER A 166 7.08 19.58 35.11
C SER A 166 5.59 19.34 35.35
N LEU A 167 4.74 19.55 34.33
CA LEU A 167 3.29 19.30 34.41
C LEU A 167 2.99 17.82 34.63
N ARG A 168 3.68 16.90 33.92
CA ARG A 168 3.58 15.45 34.16
C ARG A 168 3.97 15.05 35.57
N SER A 169 4.96 15.72 36.15
CA SER A 169 5.43 15.45 37.50
C SER A 169 4.42 15.95 38.54
N ALA A 170 3.85 17.14 38.30
CA ALA A 170 2.78 17.70 39.13
C ALA A 170 1.51 16.83 39.11
N ALA A 171 1.07 16.36 37.93
CA ALA A 171 -0.10 15.49 37.79
C ALA A 171 0.11 14.17 38.58
N ARG A 172 1.29 13.55 38.43
CA ARG A 172 1.65 12.34 39.18
C ARG A 172 1.69 12.57 40.69
N ALA A 173 2.22 13.70 41.15
CA ALA A 173 2.25 14.04 42.58
C ALA A 173 0.84 14.28 43.15
N ALA A 174 -0.08 14.83 42.34
CA ALA A 174 -1.47 15.03 42.71
C ALA A 174 -2.33 13.75 42.60
N GLY A 175 -1.80 12.67 42.02
CA GLY A 175 -2.57 11.44 41.76
C GLY A 175 -3.63 11.61 40.67
N THR A 176 -3.51 12.63 39.81
CA THR A 176 -4.46 12.95 38.74
C THR A 176 -3.82 12.79 37.36
N THR A 177 -4.63 12.89 36.31
CA THR A 177 -4.18 12.92 34.92
C THR A 177 -3.78 14.33 34.50
N LEU A 178 -2.97 14.46 33.44
CA LEU A 178 -2.55 15.76 32.93
C LEU A 178 -3.75 16.60 32.49
N GLY A 179 -4.74 15.97 31.84
CA GLY A 179 -5.99 16.62 31.47
C GLY A 179 -6.77 17.17 32.66
N ALA A 180 -6.96 16.36 33.71
CA ALA A 180 -7.66 16.78 34.93
C ALA A 180 -6.92 17.91 35.66
N LEU A 181 -5.58 17.86 35.72
CA LEU A 181 -4.79 18.92 36.32
C LEU A 181 -4.94 20.27 35.60
N LEU A 182 -5.03 20.25 34.27
CA LEU A 182 -5.05 21.48 33.45
C LEU A 182 -6.45 22.07 33.26
N LEU A 183 -7.47 21.23 33.16
CA LEU A 183 -8.84 21.66 32.85
C LEU A 183 -9.72 21.73 34.10
N GLY A 184 -9.28 21.16 35.23
CA GLY A 184 -10.07 21.03 36.44
C GLY A 184 -11.16 19.97 36.28
N ASP A 185 -11.61 19.43 37.41
CA ASP A 185 -12.89 18.71 37.50
C ASP A 185 -14.02 19.71 37.83
#